data_AF-A0A965WM44-F1
#
_entry.id   AF-A0A965WM44-F1
#
_cell.length_a   1.000
_cell.length_b   1.000
_cell.length_c   1.000
_cell.angle_alpha   90.00
_cell.angle_beta   90.00
_cell.angle_gamma   90.00
#
_symmetry.space_group_name_H-M   'P 1'
#
loop_
_entity.id
_entity.type
_entity.pdbx_description
1 polymer ?
#
loop_
_entity_poly.entity_id
_entity_poly.type
_entity_poly.pdbx_seq_one_letter_code
_entity_poly.pdbx_strand_id
1 'polypeptide(L)' 'MKAKVIGIIDLKTIKVISNTYKKHERYGKFITVSKKFIVDTNGNENIEIGQEVIISSSKPISKKKKWIIK' A
#
# COMPACT_ATOMS: atom_id res chain seq x y z
N MET A 1 7.77 1.06 2.68
CA MET A 1 6.74 0.49 3.59
C MET A 1 6.28 -0.84 3.03
N LYS A 2 6.22 -1.90 3.84
CA LYS A 2 5.70 -3.20 3.39
C LYS A 2 4.17 -3.15 3.30
N ALA A 3 3.62 -3.72 2.24
CA ALA A 3 2.19 -3.76 2.00
C ALA A 3 1.82 -5.04 1.24
N LYS A 4 0.58 -5.50 1.44
CA LYS A 4 0.03 -6.64 0.73
C LYS A 4 -0.90 -6.16 -0.38
N VAL A 5 -0.79 -6.73 -1.57
CA VAL A 5 -1.68 -6.42 -2.70
C VAL A 5 -3.06 -7.00 -2.41
N ILE A 6 -4.08 -6.14 -2.41
CA ILE A 6 -5.48 -6.54 -2.17
C ILE A 6 -6.24 -6.74 -3.48
N GLY A 7 -5.89 -5.97 -4.50
CA GLY A 7 -6.61 -5.99 -5.77
C GLY A 7 -5.97 -5.10 -6.82
N ILE A 8 -6.10 -5.54 -8.07
CA ILE A 8 -5.67 -4.82 -9.26
C ILE A 8 -6.87 -3.98 -9.73
N ILE A 9 -6.66 -2.70 -10.00
CA ILE A 9 -7.72 -1.80 -10.50
C ILE A 9 -7.59 -1.65 -12.01
N ASP A 10 -6.37 -1.43 -12.48
CA ASP A 10 -6.02 -1.17 -13.87
C ASP A 10 -4.59 -1.70 -14.12
N LEU A 11 -4.17 -1.80 -15.38
CA LEU A 11 -2.84 -2.27 -15.81
C LEU A 11 -1.69 -1.64 -15.02
N LYS A 12 -1.76 -0.33 -14.73
CA LYS A 12 -0.70 0.40 -14.00
C LYS A 12 -1.03 0.74 -12.56
N THR A 13 -2.14 0.21 -12.03
CA THR A 13 -2.69 0.68 -10.77
C THR A 13 -3.17 -0.47 -9.89
N ILE A 14 -2.60 -0.55 -8.70
CA ILE A 14 -2.99 -1.53 -7.69
C ILE A 14 -3.46 -0.88 -6.40
N LYS A 15 -4.26 -1.62 -5.65
CA LYS A 15 -4.66 -1.29 -4.29
C LYS A 15 -3.90 -2.20 -3.33
N VAL A 16 -3.19 -1.58 -2.39
CA VAL A 16 -2.42 -2.30 -1.36
C VAL A 16 -2.91 -1.93 0.02
N ILE A 17 -2.71 -2.83 0.98
CA ILE A 17 -2.97 -2.59 2.39
C ILE A 17 -1.66 -2.66 3.16
N SER A 18 -1.37 -1.63 3.96
CA SER A 18 -0.26 -1.67 4.91
C SER A 18 -0.81 -1.74 6.32
N ASN A 19 -0.21 -2.62 7.12
CA ASN A 19 -0.53 -2.83 8.51
C ASN A 19 0.57 -2.24 9.38
N THR A 20 0.22 -1.47 10.39
CA THR A 20 1.15 -0.89 11.36
C THR A 20 0.61 -1.11 12.76
N TYR A 21 1.47 -1.50 13.69
CA TYR A 21 1.12 -1.58 15.10
C TYR A 21 1.19 -0.18 15.72
N LYS A 22 0.08 0.29 16.27
CA LYS A 22 0.01 1.52 17.07
C LYS A 22 -0.33 1.14 18.50
N LYS A 23 0.32 1.79 19.48
CA LYS A 23 -0.09 1.68 20.88
C LYS A 23 -1.34 2.55 21.10
N HIS A 24 -2.38 1.98 21.70
CA HIS A 24 -3.56 2.75 22.06
C HIS A 24 -3.20 3.78 23.14
N GLU A 25 -3.54 5.05 22.91
CA GLU A 25 -3.09 6.19 23.73
C GLU A 25 -3.51 6.07 25.20
N ARG A 26 -4.79 5.71 25.45
CA ARG A 26 -5.30 5.49 26.82
C ARG A 26 -4.91 4.15 27.44
N TYR A 27 -5.18 3.04 26.75
CA TYR A 27 -5.11 1.68 27.32
C TYR A 27 -3.77 0.97 27.15
N GLY A 28 -2.84 1.52 26.36
CA GLY A 28 -1.51 0.94 26.16
C GLY A 28 -1.43 -0.39 25.40
N LYS A 29 -2.57 -0.97 24.99
CA LYS A 29 -2.63 -2.18 24.14
C LYS A 29 -2.12 -1.88 22.73
N PHE A 30 -1.41 -2.81 22.11
CA PHE A 30 -1.03 -2.71 20.71
C PHE A 30 -2.22 -3.09 19.82
N ILE A 31 -2.60 -2.18 18.93
CA ILE A 31 -3.65 -2.38 17.94
C ILE A 31 -3.05 -2.35 16.53
N THR A 32 -3.54 -3.23 15.66
CA THR A 32 -3.17 -3.22 14.25
C THR A 32 -4.03 -2.21 13.52
N VAL A 33 -3.39 -1.17 12.97
CA VAL A 33 -4.04 -0.17 12.13
C VAL A 33 -3.71 -0.47 10.67
N SER A 34 -4.76 -0.65 9.87
CA SER A 34 -4.62 -0.93 8.45
C SER A 34 -5.00 0.29 7.61
N LYS A 35 -4.15 0.65 6.65
CA LYS A 35 -4.44 1.73 5.70
C LYS A 35 -4.29 1.23 4.27
N LYS A 36 -5.27 1.59 3.43
CA LYS A 36 -5.28 1.24 2.01
C LYS A 36 -4.63 2.36 1.20
N PHE A 37 -3.84 1.99 0.20
CA PHE A 37 -3.16 2.90 -0.70
C PHE A 37 -3.41 2.50 -2.15
N ILE A 38 -3.46 3.50 -3.02
CA ILE A 38 -3.46 3.30 -4.47
C ILE A 38 -2.03 3.59 -4.94
N VAL A 39 -1.43 2.60 -5.60
CA VAL A 39 -0.01 2.58 -5.96
C VAL A 39 0.12 2.44 -7.45
N ASP A 40 1.10 3.14 -8.00
CA ASP A 40 1.51 2.99 -9.40
C ASP A 40 2.53 1.86 -9.55
N THR A 41 2.30 0.99 -10.53
CA THR A 41 3.17 -0.16 -10.81
C THR A 41 4.24 0.14 -11.86
N ASN A 42 4.24 1.34 -12.45
CA ASN A 42 5.13 1.79 -13.51
C ASN A 42 5.26 0.82 -14.71
N GLY A 43 4.27 -0.05 -14.93
CA GLY A 43 4.29 -1.05 -16.00
C GLY A 43 4.93 -2.39 -15.63
N ASN A 44 5.18 -2.67 -14.35
CA ASN A 44 5.60 -4.01 -13.92
C ASN A 44 4.44 -5.01 -14.09
N GLU A 45 4.65 -6.03 -14.92
CA GLU A 45 3.63 -7.03 -15.31
C GLU A 45 3.48 -8.19 -14.30
N ASN A 46 4.43 -8.36 -13.38
CA ASN A 46 4.47 -9.49 -12.44
C ASN A 46 3.94 -9.13 -11.05
N ILE A 47 2.69 -8.67 -10.96
CA ILE A 47 2.07 -8.37 -9.66
C ILE A 47 0.78 -9.15 -9.51
N GLU A 48 0.79 -10.05 -8.54
CA GLU A 48 -0.36 -10.89 -8.22
C GLU A 48 -1.06 -10.44 -6.95
N ILE A 49 -2.34 -10.81 -6.83
CA ILE A 49 -3.12 -10.54 -5.63
C ILE A 49 -2.57 -11.39 -4.48
N GLY A 50 -2.30 -10.75 -3.35
CA GLY A 50 -1.75 -11.40 -2.16
C GLY A 50 -0.24 -11.32 -2.02
N GLN A 51 0.48 -10.83 -3.03
CA GLN A 51 1.92 -10.60 -2.95
C GLN A 51 2.28 -9.50 -1.94
N GLU A 52 3.42 -9.66 -1.27
CA GLU A 52 4.01 -8.60 -0.45
C GLU A 52 4.92 -7.72 -1.30
N VAL A 53 4.69 -6.41 -1.25
CA VAL A 53 5.42 -5.40 -2.02
C VAL A 53 5.93 -4.30 -1.10
N ILE A 54 7.02 -3.65 -1.51
CA ILE A 54 7.56 -2.47 -0.83
C ILE A 54 7.12 -1.22 -1.61
N ILE A 55 6.42 -0.31 -0.93
CA ILE A 55 6.00 0.96 -1.53
C ILE A 55 6.81 2.13 -0.97
N SER A 56 7.10 3.10 -1.83
CA SER A 56 7.77 4.36 -1.51
C SER A 56 6.92 5.56 -1.94
N SER A 57 7.12 6.72 -1.30
CA SER A 57 6.48 7.96 -1.71
C SER A 57 7.09 8.46 -3.01
N SER A 58 6.24 8.95 -3.92
CA SER A 58 6.66 9.53 -5.19
C SER A 58 6.06 10.93 -5.39
N LYS A 59 6.44 11.60 -6.48
CA LYS A 59 5.69 12.77 -6.95
C LYS A 59 4.22 12.39 -7.16
N PRO A 60 3.25 13.29 -6.94
CA PRO A 60 1.85 12.98 -7.21
C PRO A 60 1.66 12.62 -8.69
N ILE A 61 1.21 11.40 -8.95
CA ILE A 61 0.88 10.88 -10.29
C ILE A 61 -0.60 11.16 -10.59
N SER A 62 -1.44 11.16 -9.55
CA SER A 62 -2.84 11.57 -9.62
C SER A 62 -3.30 12.13 -8.27
N LYS A 63 -4.60 12.48 -8.17
CA LYS A 63 -5.23 12.92 -6.91
C LYS A 63 -4.97 11.97 -5.74
N LYS A 64 -4.95 10.65 -5.99
CA LYS A 64 -4.76 9.62 -4.95
C LYS A 64 -3.45 8.82 -5.09
N LYS A 65 -2.90 8.71 -6.31
CA LYS A 65 -1.65 7.98 -6.58
C LYS A 65 -0.45 8.85 -6.22
N LYS A 66 0.11 8.63 -5.02
CA LYS A 66 1.31 9.31 -4.49
C LYS A 66 2.40 8.31 -4.07
N TRP A 67 2.21 7.06 -4.47
CA TRP A 67 3.02 5.93 -4.05
C TRP A 67 3.41 5.12 -5.28
N ILE A 68 4.64 4.65 -5.30
CA ILE A 68 5.17 3.76 -6.33
C ILE A 68 5.71 2.49 -5.69
N ILE A 69 5.69 1.40 -6.43
CA ILE A 69 6.39 0.16 -6.04
C ILE A 69 7.89 0.38 -6.22
N LYS A 70 8.67 -0.08 -5.25
CA LYS A 70 10.13 -0.14 -5.35
C LYS A 70 10.57 -1.53 -5.80
#